data_AF-A0A7W8K6V2-F1
#
_entry.id   AF-A0A7W8K6V2-F1
#
_cell.length_a   1.000
_cell.length_b   1.000
_cell.length_c   1.000
_cell.angle_alpha   90.00
_cell.angle_beta   90.00
_cell.angle_gamma   90.00
#
_symmetry.space_group_name_H-M   'P 1'
#
loop_
_entity.id
_entity.type
_entity.pdbx_description
1 polymer ?
#
loop_
_entity_poly.entity_id
_entity_poly.type
_entity_poly.pdbx_seq_one_letter_code
_entity_poly.pdbx_strand_id
1 'polypeptide(L)'
;MLLIIVPVIALTLLFAWRYRKNNTAAKYEPDWDHSTRLELIIWGAPLLIIIVLGLLTWISTHTLDPYRPLSRIDANRPIPASTKPMIVEVVALDWKWLFIYPEQGIATVNELYAPIDRPIRFKITASSVMNSFFIPALAGQIYAMPGMETKLNAVMNKTGVYDGFSSNYSGAGFSGMRFKFHGVSDADFDKWVETARAGGGALNRDDYLALEKPSEREPVRRYSNVPTDLYKAILNRTIVSDALCVTPVEPYKAPVANSPVAAVTAVVASDAVVEKGVQAK
;
A
#
# COMPACT_ATOMS: atom_id res chain seq x y z
N MET A 1 24.55 12.44 0.80
CA MET A 1 24.75 12.64 -0.65
C MET A 1 25.35 14.00 -1.00
N LEU A 2 24.77 15.13 -0.57
CA LEU A 2 25.31 16.46 -0.90
C LEU A 2 26.77 16.69 -0.45
N LEU A 3 27.20 16.07 0.65
CA LEU A 3 28.58 16.13 1.13
C LEU A 3 29.64 15.62 0.13
N ILE A 4 29.27 14.76 -0.83
CA ILE A 4 30.18 14.35 -1.92
C ILE A 4 29.96 15.24 -3.14
N ILE A 5 28.70 15.46 -3.52
CA ILE A 5 28.35 16.15 -4.76
C ILE A 5 28.91 17.58 -4.79
N VAL A 6 28.78 18.33 -3.68
CA VAL A 6 29.22 19.72 -3.61
C VAL A 6 30.73 19.85 -3.76
N PRO A 7 31.59 19.12 -3.02
CA PRO A 7 33.03 19.12 -3.25
C PRO A 7 33.44 18.67 -4.66
N VAL A 8 32.79 17.66 -5.23
CA VAL A 8 33.11 17.18 -6.58
C VAL A 8 32.87 18.30 -7.61
N ILE A 9 31.71 18.98 -7.54
CA ILE A 9 31.41 20.10 -8.44
C ILE A 9 32.41 21.24 -8.22
N ALA A 10 32.68 21.61 -6.96
CA ALA A 10 33.59 22.70 -6.63
C ALA A 10 35.03 22.42 -7.10
N LEU A 11 35.55 21.21 -6.86
CA LEU A 11 36.88 20.79 -7.29
C LEU A 11 36.97 20.70 -8.82
N THR A 12 35.91 20.26 -9.50
CA THR A 12 35.87 20.24 -10.98
C THR A 12 36.01 21.65 -11.54
N LEU A 13 35.24 22.61 -11.03
CA LEU A 13 35.34 24.02 -11.43
C LEU A 13 36.70 24.63 -11.07
N LEU A 14 37.22 24.32 -9.87
CA LEU A 14 38.53 24.80 -9.42
C LEU A 14 39.64 24.27 -10.32
N PHE A 15 39.65 22.98 -10.66
CA PHE A 15 40.66 22.39 -11.53
C PHE A 15 40.57 22.93 -12.95
N ALA A 16 39.36 23.07 -13.50
CA ALA A 16 39.13 23.69 -14.81
C ALA A 16 39.69 25.12 -14.87
N TRP A 17 39.55 25.90 -13.79
CA TRP A 17 40.06 27.26 -13.71
C TRP A 17 41.57 27.33 -13.43
N ARG A 18 42.07 26.54 -12.47
CA ARG A 18 43.46 26.57 -11.96
C ARG A 18 44.47 25.95 -12.92
N TYR A 19 44.09 24.86 -13.60
CA TYR A 19 44.98 24.09 -14.50
C TYR A 19 44.66 24.34 -15.98
N ARG A 20 43.98 25.43 -16.32
CA ARG A 20 43.77 25.85 -17.72
C ARG A 20 45.11 26.10 -18.43
N LYS A 21 45.17 25.84 -19.75
CA LYS A 21 46.37 25.98 -20.59
C LYS A 21 47.09 27.34 -20.45
N ASN A 22 46.34 28.42 -20.20
CA ASN A 22 46.88 29.76 -20.09
C ASN A 22 47.56 30.07 -18.73
N ASN A 23 47.55 29.13 -17.77
CA ASN A 23 48.17 29.33 -16.45
C ASN A 23 49.52 28.61 -16.35
N THR A 24 50.61 29.36 -16.52
CA THR A 24 51.99 28.85 -16.46
C THR A 24 52.54 28.72 -15.03
N ALA A 25 51.83 29.23 -14.02
CA ALA A 25 52.23 29.14 -12.61
C ALA A 25 51.73 27.87 -11.90
N ALA A 26 51.05 26.97 -12.61
CA ALA A 26 50.61 25.67 -12.07
C ALA A 26 51.70 24.61 -12.28
N LYS A 27 51.88 23.72 -11.29
CA LYS A 27 52.73 22.53 -11.44
C LYS A 27 52.09 21.60 -12.47
N TYR A 28 52.81 21.26 -13.53
CA TYR A 28 52.37 20.35 -14.59
C TYR A 28 53.15 19.03 -14.47
N GLU A 29 52.44 17.95 -14.16
CA GLU A 29 52.99 16.59 -14.05
C GLU A 29 52.17 15.65 -14.96
N PRO A 30 52.60 15.40 -16.21
CA PRO A 30 51.84 14.59 -17.16
C PRO A 30 51.88 13.09 -16.88
N ASP A 31 52.92 12.62 -16.19
CA ASP A 31 53.17 11.19 -15.93
C ASP A 31 52.66 10.74 -14.55
N TRP A 32 51.90 11.58 -13.84
CA TRP A 32 51.34 11.25 -12.54
C TRP A 32 49.93 10.67 -12.68
N ASP A 33 49.82 9.35 -12.56
CA ASP A 33 48.60 8.57 -12.81
C ASP A 33 48.13 7.76 -11.60
N HIS A 34 49.00 7.51 -10.61
CA HIS A 34 48.67 6.69 -9.44
C HIS A 34 48.90 7.39 -8.10
N SER A 35 47.91 7.27 -7.21
CA SER A 35 48.05 7.62 -5.80
C SER A 35 47.13 6.77 -4.93
N THR A 36 47.72 5.80 -4.22
CA THR A 36 46.99 4.88 -3.34
C THR A 36 46.18 5.61 -2.26
N ARG A 37 46.65 6.77 -1.80
CA ARG A 37 45.95 7.59 -0.80
C ARG A 37 44.66 8.19 -1.35
N LEU A 38 44.69 8.70 -2.57
CA LEU A 38 43.49 9.25 -3.22
C LEU A 38 42.51 8.16 -3.60
N GLU A 39 43.01 7.03 -4.10
CA GLU A 39 42.19 5.87 -4.43
C GLU A 39 41.41 5.39 -3.20
N LEU A 40 42.05 5.26 -2.04
CA LEU A 40 41.40 4.84 -0.81
C LEU A 40 40.31 5.83 -0.36
N ILE A 41 40.52 7.14 -0.52
CA ILE A 41 39.52 8.16 -0.17
C ILE A 41 38.34 8.12 -1.14
N ILE A 42 38.60 8.03 -2.44
CA ILE A 42 37.58 8.05 -3.50
C ILE A 42 36.70 6.80 -3.44
N TRP A 43 37.26 5.64 -3.08
CA TRP A 43 36.49 4.41 -2.88
C TRP A 43 35.84 4.32 -1.49
N GLY A 44 36.60 4.67 -0.45
CA GLY A 44 36.17 4.51 0.93
C GLY A 44 35.03 5.45 1.33
N ALA A 45 35.07 6.72 0.91
CA ALA A 45 34.06 7.69 1.31
C ALA A 45 32.65 7.37 0.75
N PRO A 46 32.46 7.06 -0.54
CA PRO A 46 31.16 6.61 -1.06
C PRO A 46 30.71 5.28 -0.45
N LEU A 47 31.62 4.31 -0.29
CA LEU A 47 31.30 3.01 0.32
C LEU A 47 30.73 3.18 1.73
N LEU A 48 31.39 3.98 2.57
CA LEU A 48 30.93 4.27 3.93
C LEU A 48 29.52 4.91 3.94
N ILE A 49 29.28 5.87 3.05
CA ILE A 49 27.98 6.55 2.95
C ILE A 49 26.87 5.57 2.54
N ILE A 50 27.15 4.67 1.60
CA ILE A 50 26.19 3.63 1.19
C ILE A 50 25.91 2.66 2.34
N ILE A 51 26.91 2.27 3.13
CA ILE A 51 26.70 1.41 4.31
C ILE A 51 25.77 2.09 5.32
N VAL A 52 26.04 3.36 5.68
CA VAL A 52 25.21 4.11 6.64
C VAL A 52 23.79 4.29 6.11
N LEU A 53 23.62 4.68 4.84
CA LEU A 53 22.30 4.85 4.24
C LEU A 53 21.56 3.52 4.08
N GLY A 54 22.27 2.43 3.79
CA GLY A 54 21.69 1.09 3.72
C GLY A 54 21.13 0.65 5.08
N LEU A 55 21.88 0.86 6.16
CA LEU A 55 21.41 0.60 7.53
C LEU A 55 20.20 1.45 7.89
N LEU A 56 20.24 2.76 7.61
CA LEU A 56 19.10 3.65 7.86
C LEU A 56 17.87 3.26 7.05
N THR A 57 18.05 2.90 5.77
CA THR A 57 16.96 2.47 4.90
C THR A 57 16.37 1.15 5.39
N TRP A 58 17.18 0.17 5.75
CA TRP A 58 16.71 -1.10 6.30
C TRP A 58 15.82 -0.91 7.54
N ILE A 59 16.27 -0.11 8.50
CA ILE A 59 15.52 0.20 9.72
C ILE A 59 14.24 0.95 9.38
N SER A 60 14.32 1.97 8.52
CA SER A 60 13.17 2.80 8.14
C SER A 60 12.11 1.97 7.42
N THR A 61 12.50 1.10 6.50
CA THR A 61 11.56 0.24 5.75
C THR A 61 10.82 -0.74 6.66
N HIS A 62 11.48 -1.34 7.65
CA HIS A 62 10.82 -2.27 8.58
C HIS A 62 9.98 -1.58 9.67
N THR A 63 10.27 -0.32 9.96
CA THR A 63 9.53 0.46 10.96
C THR A 63 8.33 1.18 10.35
N LEU A 64 8.43 1.60 9.09
CA LEU A 64 7.40 2.32 8.33
C LEU A 64 6.64 1.42 7.35
N ASP A 65 6.66 0.11 7.56
CA ASP A 65 5.83 -0.82 6.79
C ASP A 65 4.35 -0.45 6.93
N PRO A 66 3.63 -0.12 5.84
CA PRO A 66 2.22 0.24 5.86
C PRO A 66 1.32 -0.78 6.56
N TYR A 67 1.67 -2.06 6.53
CA TYR A 67 0.88 -3.15 7.11
C TYR A 67 1.05 -3.26 8.62
N ARG A 68 2.15 -2.71 9.17
CA ARG A 68 2.46 -2.79 10.58
C ARG A 68 1.59 -1.82 11.40
N PRO A 69 0.98 -2.27 12.51
CA PRO A 69 0.31 -1.35 13.43
C PRO A 69 1.27 -0.29 13.95
N LEU A 70 0.80 0.96 14.02
CA LEU A 70 1.58 2.06 14.56
C LEU A 70 1.86 1.84 16.04
N SER A 71 3.11 2.05 16.45
CA SER A 71 3.53 2.01 17.86
C SER A 71 3.53 3.40 18.51
N ARG A 72 3.47 4.47 17.72
CA ARG A 72 3.59 5.86 18.18
C ARG A 72 2.66 6.79 17.42
N ILE A 73 2.12 7.79 18.13
CA ILE A 73 1.32 8.89 17.54
C ILE A 73 2.28 9.93 16.97
N ASP A 74 3.33 10.27 17.71
CA ASP A 74 4.44 11.12 17.26
C ASP A 74 5.79 10.67 17.83
N ALA A 75 6.83 11.44 17.55
CA ALA A 75 8.20 11.21 17.99
C ALA A 75 8.35 11.04 19.51
N ASN A 76 7.39 11.47 20.34
CA ASN A 76 7.45 11.44 21.79
C ASN A 76 6.25 10.74 22.46
N ARG A 77 5.10 10.63 21.80
CA ARG A 77 3.88 10.01 22.34
C ARG A 77 3.69 8.57 21.83
N PRO A 78 3.85 7.54 22.67
CA PRO A 78 3.53 6.17 22.30
C PRO A 78 2.01 5.97 22.18
N ILE A 79 1.59 5.04 21.33
CA ILE A 79 0.19 4.59 21.27
C ILE A 79 0.00 3.54 22.38
N PRO A 80 -0.95 3.72 23.33
CA PRO A 80 -1.27 2.67 24.28
C PRO A 80 -1.74 1.41 23.53
N ALA A 81 -1.22 0.24 23.90
CA ALA A 81 -1.53 -1.02 23.24
C ALA A 81 -3.03 -1.39 23.26
N SER A 82 -3.80 -0.79 24.17
CA SER A 82 -5.26 -0.95 24.30
C SER A 82 -6.07 -0.08 23.31
N THR A 83 -5.43 0.81 22.55
CA THR A 83 -6.14 1.73 21.65
C THR A 83 -6.62 0.97 20.42
N LYS A 84 -7.95 0.84 20.26
CA LYS A 84 -8.53 0.22 19.08
C LYS A 84 -8.40 1.16 17.86
N PRO A 85 -7.70 0.74 16.78
CA PRO A 85 -7.60 1.56 15.59
C PRO A 85 -8.97 1.68 14.92
N MET A 86 -9.27 2.87 14.39
CA MET A 86 -10.45 3.09 13.55
C MET A 86 -10.23 2.46 12.18
N ILE A 87 -11.16 1.63 11.72
CA ILE A 87 -11.08 1.01 10.40
C ILE A 87 -11.83 1.89 9.40
N VAL A 88 -11.15 2.24 8.31
CA VAL A 88 -11.78 2.90 7.16
C VAL A 88 -11.51 2.05 5.92
N GLU A 89 -12.58 1.68 5.24
CA GLU A 89 -12.53 0.91 4.01
C GLU A 89 -12.58 1.89 2.83
N VAL A 90 -11.57 1.82 1.96
CA VAL A 90 -11.38 2.74 0.84
C VAL A 90 -11.51 1.96 -0.44
N VAL A 91 -12.38 2.42 -1.33
CA VAL A 91 -12.59 1.82 -2.64
C VAL A 91 -12.29 2.88 -3.70
N ALA A 92 -11.30 2.59 -4.55
CA ALA A 92 -11.05 3.38 -5.74
C ALA A 92 -12.04 2.97 -6.84
N LEU A 93 -12.95 3.88 -7.18
CA LEU A 93 -13.84 3.78 -8.33
C LEU A 93 -13.25 4.57 -9.51
N ASP A 94 -13.89 4.51 -10.67
CA ASP A 94 -13.51 5.34 -11.81
C ASP A 94 -13.70 6.84 -11.47
N TRP A 95 -12.56 7.50 -11.22
CA TRP A 95 -12.36 8.93 -10.94
C TRP A 95 -13.07 9.49 -9.70
N LYS A 96 -13.33 8.64 -8.70
CA LYS A 96 -13.88 9.02 -7.40
C LYS A 96 -13.45 8.04 -6.30
N TRP A 97 -13.46 8.52 -5.08
CA TRP A 97 -13.10 7.75 -3.89
C TRP A 97 -14.33 7.49 -3.04
N LEU A 98 -14.57 6.21 -2.74
CA LEU A 98 -15.60 5.78 -1.81
C LEU A 98 -14.93 5.39 -0.48
N PHE A 99 -15.40 5.96 0.60
CA PHE A 99 -14.96 5.69 1.97
C PHE A 99 -16.11 5.06 2.75
N ILE A 100 -15.88 3.89 3.32
CA ILE A 100 -16.85 3.13 4.12
C ILE A 100 -16.33 3.06 5.55
N TYR A 101 -17.21 3.38 6.50
CA TYR A 101 -16.92 3.35 7.93
C TYR A 101 -17.71 2.20 8.55
N PRO A 102 -17.15 0.98 8.62
CA PRO A 102 -17.90 -0.21 9.02
C PRO A 102 -18.40 -0.15 10.47
N GLU A 103 -17.69 0.53 11.37
CA GLU A 103 -18.12 0.67 12.78
C GLU A 103 -19.33 1.61 12.90
N GLN A 104 -19.40 2.63 12.04
CA GLN A 104 -20.49 3.58 12.00
C GLN A 104 -21.61 3.14 11.06
N GLY A 105 -21.36 2.27 10.07
CA GLY A 105 -22.35 1.88 9.06
C GLY A 105 -22.67 2.98 8.03
N ILE A 106 -21.77 3.96 7.86
CA ILE A 106 -21.92 5.07 6.92
C ILE A 106 -20.89 4.97 5.78
N ALA A 107 -21.15 5.64 4.66
CA ALA A 107 -20.16 5.83 3.60
C ALA A 107 -20.20 7.24 3.03
N THR A 108 -19.07 7.68 2.48
CA THR A 108 -18.91 8.99 1.86
C THR A 108 -18.13 8.90 0.56
N VAL A 109 -18.46 9.80 -0.37
CA VAL A 109 -17.75 9.94 -1.65
C VAL A 109 -16.94 11.22 -1.63
N ASN A 110 -15.65 11.13 -1.98
CA ASN A 110 -14.70 12.25 -2.09
C ASN A 110 -14.50 13.09 -0.81
N GLU A 111 -14.94 12.59 0.35
CA GLU A 111 -14.81 13.25 1.65
C GLU A 111 -14.49 12.21 2.73
N LEU A 112 -13.45 12.44 3.53
CA LEU A 112 -12.98 11.55 4.59
C LEU A 112 -12.75 12.36 5.87
N TYR A 113 -13.31 11.92 6.99
CA TYR A 113 -13.14 12.53 8.31
C TYR A 113 -12.46 11.53 9.23
N ALA A 114 -11.55 12.03 10.06
CA ALA A 114 -10.95 11.22 11.10
C ALA A 114 -10.59 12.05 12.35
N PRO A 115 -10.74 11.49 13.54
CA PRO A 115 -10.27 12.12 14.76
C PRO A 115 -8.73 12.20 14.79
N ILE A 116 -8.22 13.30 15.34
CA ILE A 116 -6.79 13.47 15.61
C ILE A 116 -6.32 12.52 16.72
N ASP A 117 -5.02 12.22 16.72
CA ASP A 117 -4.33 11.38 17.71
C ASP A 117 -4.89 9.94 17.85
N ARG A 118 -5.80 9.52 16.98
CA ARG A 118 -6.31 8.15 16.91
C ARG A 118 -5.68 7.38 15.75
N PRO A 119 -5.17 6.15 15.96
CA PRO A 119 -4.67 5.32 14.87
C PRO A 119 -5.80 4.93 13.92
N ILE A 120 -5.55 5.08 12.63
CA ILE A 120 -6.47 4.75 11.54
C ILE A 120 -5.86 3.61 10.73
N ARG A 121 -6.65 2.58 10.46
CA ARG A 121 -6.29 1.51 9.54
C ARG A 121 -7.15 1.61 8.29
N PHE A 122 -6.53 2.06 7.21
CA PHE A 122 -7.13 2.02 5.90
C PHE A 122 -7.00 0.60 5.33
N LYS A 123 -8.13 0.03 4.91
CA LYS A 123 -8.16 -1.13 4.01
C LYS A 123 -8.53 -0.61 2.64
N ILE A 124 -7.71 -0.85 1.64
CA ILE A 124 -7.80 -0.18 0.36
C ILE A 124 -7.93 -1.24 -0.73
N THR A 125 -8.91 -1.04 -1.61
CA THR A 125 -9.12 -1.84 -2.82
C THR A 125 -9.55 -0.95 -3.98
N ALA A 126 -9.66 -1.51 -5.18
CA ALA A 126 -10.18 -0.82 -6.35
C ALA A 126 -11.26 -1.66 -7.05
N SER A 127 -12.19 -1.02 -7.74
CA SER A 127 -13.23 -1.73 -8.51
C SER A 127 -12.77 -2.05 -9.94
N SER A 128 -12.13 -1.08 -10.59
CA SER A 128 -11.83 -1.11 -12.03
C SER A 128 -10.33 -1.15 -12.31
N VAL A 129 -9.64 -0.03 -12.13
CA VAL A 129 -8.24 0.19 -12.50
C VAL A 129 -7.39 0.48 -11.29
N MET A 130 -6.09 0.16 -11.41
CA MET A 130 -5.13 0.45 -10.35
C MET A 130 -5.03 1.95 -10.11
N ASN A 131 -5.20 2.36 -8.86
CA ASN A 131 -5.02 3.73 -8.41
C ASN A 131 -3.96 3.77 -7.30
N SER A 132 -3.60 4.97 -6.85
CA SER A 132 -2.74 5.10 -5.67
C SER A 132 -3.29 6.12 -4.70
N PHE A 133 -3.69 5.63 -3.52
CA PHE A 133 -4.22 6.45 -2.45
C PHE A 133 -3.08 7.24 -1.80
N PHE A 134 -3.17 8.56 -1.86
CA PHE A 134 -2.17 9.45 -1.30
C PHE A 134 -2.80 10.67 -0.62
N ILE A 135 -2.37 10.91 0.61
CA ILE A 135 -2.67 12.12 1.38
C ILE A 135 -1.31 12.67 1.80
N PRO A 136 -0.76 13.73 1.18
CA PRO A 136 0.61 14.19 1.46
C PRO A 136 0.88 14.56 2.92
N ALA A 137 -0.17 14.97 3.64
CA ALA A 137 -0.08 15.29 5.06
C ALA A 137 0.01 14.06 5.96
N LEU A 138 -0.42 12.89 5.47
CA LEU A 138 -0.22 11.60 6.12
C LEU A 138 1.02 10.94 5.52
N ALA A 139 1.82 10.29 6.36
CA ALA A 139 2.98 9.57 5.87
C ALA A 139 2.51 8.32 5.12
N GLY A 140 2.74 8.28 3.80
CA GLY A 140 2.58 7.09 2.98
C GLY A 140 1.67 7.27 1.78
N GLN A 141 2.10 6.65 0.68
CA GLN A 141 1.30 6.40 -0.51
C GLN A 141 1.18 4.89 -0.65
N ILE A 142 0.01 4.39 -1.02
CA ILE A 142 -0.18 2.95 -1.28
C ILE A 142 -1.06 2.72 -2.50
N TYR A 143 -0.82 1.61 -3.20
CA TYR A 143 -1.62 1.24 -4.36
C TYR A 143 -2.97 0.64 -3.95
N ALA A 144 -4.00 1.01 -4.72
CA ALA A 144 -5.32 0.39 -4.69
C ALA A 144 -5.41 -0.51 -5.93
N MET A 145 -5.57 -1.81 -5.72
CA MET A 145 -5.58 -2.81 -6.79
C MET A 145 -6.91 -3.58 -6.79
N PRO A 146 -7.51 -3.83 -7.96
CA PRO A 146 -8.71 -4.66 -8.04
C PRO A 146 -8.44 -6.09 -7.62
N GLY A 147 -9.34 -6.67 -6.81
CA GLY A 147 -9.20 -8.06 -6.34
C GLY A 147 -8.20 -8.27 -5.19
N MET A 148 -7.60 -7.20 -4.66
CA MET A 148 -6.65 -7.26 -3.55
C MET A 148 -6.96 -6.21 -2.50
N GLU A 149 -6.69 -6.55 -1.24
CA GLU A 149 -6.74 -5.62 -0.12
C GLU A 149 -5.32 -5.19 0.25
N THR A 150 -5.04 -3.89 0.15
CA THR A 150 -3.84 -3.28 0.73
C THR A 150 -4.18 -2.59 2.05
N LYS A 151 -3.20 -2.48 2.94
CA LYS A 151 -3.40 -1.90 4.27
C LYS A 151 -2.44 -0.74 4.48
N LEU A 152 -2.95 0.34 5.04
CA LEU A 152 -2.16 1.50 5.45
C LEU A 152 -2.58 1.91 6.84
N ASN A 153 -1.65 1.86 7.79
CA ASN A 153 -1.87 2.43 9.11
C ASN A 153 -1.34 3.87 9.15
N ALA A 154 -2.16 4.82 9.57
CA ALA A 154 -1.81 6.22 9.64
C ALA A 154 -2.39 6.87 10.91
N VAL A 155 -1.85 8.04 11.26
CA VAL A 155 -2.35 8.87 12.36
C VAL A 155 -2.22 10.33 11.97
N MET A 156 -3.20 11.15 12.36
CA MET A 156 -3.19 12.59 12.12
C MET A 156 -3.03 13.32 13.45
N ASN A 157 -2.06 14.21 13.55
CA ASN A 157 -1.67 14.83 14.82
C ASN A 157 -2.16 16.28 14.96
N LYS A 158 -2.71 16.84 13.88
CA LYS A 158 -3.14 18.23 13.83
C LYS A 158 -4.51 18.32 13.17
N THR A 159 -5.36 19.16 13.72
CA THR A 159 -6.65 19.46 13.13
C THR A 159 -6.46 20.29 11.86
N GLY A 160 -7.25 20.01 10.83
CA GLY A 160 -7.16 20.74 9.57
C GLY A 160 -7.84 20.02 8.42
N VAL A 161 -7.90 20.71 7.28
CA VAL A 161 -8.37 20.14 6.02
C VAL A 161 -7.16 19.92 5.13
N TYR A 162 -7.00 18.68 4.68
CA TYR A 162 -5.89 18.23 3.87
C TYR A 162 -6.40 17.71 2.53
N ASP A 163 -5.61 17.92 1.48
CA ASP A 163 -5.90 17.38 0.17
C ASP A 163 -5.43 15.93 0.07
N GLY A 164 -6.32 15.04 -0.38
CA GLY A 164 -5.98 13.71 -0.84
C GLY A 164 -6.24 13.57 -2.34
N PHE A 165 -5.44 12.76 -3.04
CA PHE A 165 -5.58 12.56 -4.47
C PHE A 165 -5.05 11.19 -4.90
N SER A 166 -5.43 10.78 -6.12
CA SER A 166 -4.79 9.63 -6.77
C SER A 166 -3.46 10.06 -7.39
N SER A 167 -2.37 9.35 -7.09
CA SER A 167 -1.06 9.62 -7.70
C SER A 167 -0.69 8.70 -8.87
N ASN A 168 -1.58 7.77 -9.24
CA ASN A 168 -1.40 6.91 -10.40
C ASN A 168 -2.47 7.17 -11.46
N TYR A 169 -2.04 7.32 -12.71
CA TYR A 169 -2.93 7.66 -13.83
C TYR A 169 -3.97 6.55 -14.07
N SER A 170 -5.24 6.94 -14.05
CA SER A 170 -6.39 6.04 -14.19
C SER A 170 -7.36 6.44 -15.31
N GLY A 171 -6.91 7.25 -16.27
CA GLY A 171 -7.70 7.62 -17.46
C GLY A 171 -8.17 9.09 -17.47
N ALA A 172 -9.20 9.38 -18.27
CA ALA A 172 -9.64 10.74 -18.62
C ALA A 172 -9.96 11.63 -17.40
N GLY A 173 -10.74 11.12 -16.44
CA GLY A 173 -11.13 11.86 -15.23
C GLY A 173 -10.08 11.88 -14.12
N PHE A 174 -8.87 11.31 -14.31
CA PHE A 174 -7.83 11.20 -13.29
C PHE A 174 -7.52 12.53 -12.59
N SER A 175 -7.49 13.64 -13.35
CA SER A 175 -7.19 14.98 -12.82
C SER A 175 -8.20 15.45 -11.75
N GLY A 176 -9.43 14.96 -11.81
CA GLY A 176 -10.51 15.29 -10.87
C GLY A 176 -10.55 14.38 -9.64
N MET A 177 -9.71 13.35 -9.57
CA MET A 177 -9.75 12.30 -8.55
C MET A 177 -9.10 12.78 -7.23
N ARG A 178 -9.70 13.82 -6.64
CA ARG A 178 -9.29 14.49 -5.42
C ARG A 178 -10.39 14.37 -4.37
N PHE A 179 -9.98 14.27 -3.11
CA PHE A 179 -10.88 14.21 -1.97
C PHE A 179 -10.34 15.08 -0.84
N LYS A 180 -11.21 15.47 0.08
CA LYS A 180 -10.82 16.23 1.27
C LYS A 180 -10.71 15.31 2.47
N PHE A 181 -9.57 15.37 3.15
CA PHE A 181 -9.32 14.69 4.41
C PHE A 181 -9.42 15.69 5.56
N HIS A 182 -10.35 15.48 6.48
CA HIS A 182 -10.61 16.34 7.62
C HIS A 182 -10.08 15.68 8.89
N GLY A 183 -9.00 16.22 9.45
CA GLY A 183 -8.53 15.89 10.79
C GLY A 183 -9.28 16.75 11.80
N VAL A 184 -10.11 16.14 12.64
CA VAL A 184 -11.01 16.86 13.58
C VAL A 184 -10.87 16.33 15.00
N SER A 185 -11.48 17.00 15.98
CA SER A 185 -11.59 16.48 17.34
C SER A 185 -12.54 15.27 17.39
N ASP A 186 -12.45 14.42 18.41
CA ASP A 186 -13.40 13.30 18.59
C ASP A 186 -14.86 13.80 18.65
N ALA A 187 -15.12 14.89 19.37
CA ALA A 187 -16.46 15.47 19.50
C ALA A 187 -17.01 15.98 18.16
N ASP A 188 -16.17 16.55 17.30
CA ASP A 188 -16.59 17.04 15.99
C ASP A 188 -16.74 15.89 14.98
N PHE A 189 -15.95 14.82 15.13
CA PHE A 189 -16.14 13.59 14.39
C PHE A 189 -17.51 12.97 14.69
N ASP A 190 -17.87 12.85 15.97
CA ASP A 190 -19.16 12.29 16.38
C ASP A 190 -20.34 13.13 15.83
N LYS A 191 -20.26 14.47 15.89
CA LYS A 191 -21.26 15.35 15.27
C LYS A 191 -21.38 15.14 13.77
N TRP A 192 -20.24 14.97 13.08
CA TRP A 192 -20.22 14.72 11.65
C TRP A 192 -20.86 13.37 11.31
N VAL A 193 -20.59 12.33 12.10
CA VAL A 193 -21.23 11.00 11.96
C VAL A 193 -22.76 11.13 12.06
N GLU A 194 -23.27 11.83 13.07
CA GLU A 194 -24.72 12.06 13.22
C GLU A 194 -25.32 12.82 12.03
N THR A 195 -24.59 13.82 11.51
CA THR A 195 -25.01 14.57 10.31
C THR A 195 -25.04 13.65 9.06
N ALA A 196 -24.06 12.77 8.91
CA ALA A 196 -24.00 11.82 7.81
C ALA A 196 -25.12 10.77 7.88
N ARG A 197 -25.48 10.33 9.09
CA ARG A 197 -26.65 9.45 9.32
C ARG A 197 -27.96 10.13 8.98
N ALA A 198 -28.14 11.39 9.39
CA ALA A 198 -29.39 12.12 9.19
C ALA A 198 -29.62 12.55 7.73
N GLY A 199 -28.55 12.85 7.00
CA GLY A 199 -28.63 13.41 5.64
C GLY A 199 -28.45 12.41 4.50
N GLY A 200 -28.09 11.15 4.77
CA GLY A 200 -27.70 10.18 3.75
C GLY A 200 -28.80 9.22 3.31
N GLY A 201 -28.79 8.82 2.04
CA GLY A 201 -29.53 7.65 1.54
C GLY A 201 -28.82 6.33 1.89
N ALA A 202 -29.45 5.19 1.62
CA ALA A 202 -28.78 3.88 1.72
C ALA A 202 -27.86 3.67 0.50
N LEU A 203 -26.72 3.01 0.71
CA LEU A 203 -25.85 2.52 -0.37
C LEU A 203 -26.07 1.02 -0.54
N ASN A 204 -27.13 0.64 -1.24
CA ASN A 204 -27.38 -0.77 -1.57
C ASN A 204 -26.50 -1.22 -2.74
N ARG A 205 -26.53 -2.52 -3.08
CA ARG A 205 -25.79 -3.06 -4.24
C ARG A 205 -26.15 -2.35 -5.55
N ASP A 206 -27.43 -2.07 -5.77
CA ASP A 206 -27.89 -1.38 -6.98
C ASP A 206 -27.40 0.08 -7.04
N ASP A 207 -27.44 0.78 -5.89
CA ASP A 207 -26.91 2.14 -5.76
C ASP A 207 -25.40 2.17 -5.97
N TYR A 208 -24.69 1.15 -5.47
CA TYR A 208 -23.27 0.96 -5.74
C TYR A 208 -22.99 0.76 -7.23
N LEU A 209 -23.75 -0.10 -7.91
CA LEU A 209 -23.59 -0.33 -9.37
C LEU A 209 -23.87 0.94 -10.18
N ALA A 210 -24.82 1.76 -9.73
CA ALA A 210 -25.06 3.08 -10.31
C ALA A 210 -23.87 4.04 -10.05
N LEU A 211 -23.32 4.00 -8.84
CA LEU A 211 -22.15 4.79 -8.45
C LEU A 211 -20.88 4.33 -9.17
N GLU A 212 -20.70 3.04 -9.43
CA GLU A 212 -19.49 2.47 -10.04
C GLU A 212 -19.27 2.97 -11.47
N LYS A 213 -20.36 3.26 -12.21
CA LYS A 213 -20.29 3.79 -13.57
C LYS A 213 -19.36 5.00 -13.65
N PRO A 214 -18.50 5.12 -14.68
CA PRO A 214 -17.56 6.22 -14.79
C PRO A 214 -18.25 7.59 -14.66
N SER A 215 -17.76 8.43 -13.76
CA SER A 215 -18.22 9.82 -13.62
C SER A 215 -17.04 10.71 -13.24
N GLU A 216 -17.07 11.97 -13.69
CA GLU A 216 -16.00 12.93 -13.41
C GLU A 216 -16.48 13.99 -12.42
N ARG A 217 -15.58 14.42 -11.52
CA ARG A 217 -15.84 15.47 -10.52
C ARG A 217 -17.11 15.24 -9.71
N GLU A 218 -17.30 13.99 -9.30
CA GLU A 218 -18.44 13.59 -8.49
C GLU A 218 -18.50 14.46 -7.21
N PRO A 219 -19.61 15.16 -6.93
CA PRO A 219 -19.73 15.94 -5.71
C PRO A 219 -19.66 15.05 -4.48
N VAL A 220 -19.39 15.67 -3.33
CA VAL A 220 -19.43 14.96 -2.06
C VAL A 220 -20.83 14.39 -1.82
N ARG A 221 -20.92 13.07 -1.64
CA ARG A 221 -22.15 12.37 -1.27
C ARG A 221 -21.94 11.65 0.06
N ARG A 222 -23.01 11.55 0.85
CA ARG A 222 -23.02 10.87 2.14
C ARG A 222 -24.14 9.84 2.14
N TYR A 223 -23.84 8.66 2.67
CA TYR A 223 -24.74 7.53 2.79
C TYR A 223 -24.85 7.15 4.26
N SER A 224 -26.08 6.99 4.74
CA SER A 224 -26.40 6.77 6.15
C SER A 224 -26.39 5.29 6.53
N ASN A 225 -26.61 4.41 5.56
CA ASN A 225 -26.69 2.98 5.75
C ASN A 225 -25.91 2.24 4.66
N VAL A 226 -25.00 1.36 5.07
CA VAL A 226 -24.15 0.59 4.16
C VAL A 226 -24.13 -0.88 4.62
N PRO A 227 -24.37 -1.85 3.71
CA PRO A 227 -24.24 -3.25 4.03
C PRO A 227 -22.82 -3.60 4.49
N THR A 228 -22.70 -4.35 5.60
CA THR A 228 -21.39 -4.72 6.20
C THR A 228 -20.55 -5.64 5.31
N ASP A 229 -21.18 -6.31 4.35
CA ASP A 229 -20.56 -7.21 3.37
C ASP A 229 -20.16 -6.51 2.07
N LEU A 230 -20.57 -5.24 1.86
CA LEU A 230 -20.35 -4.52 0.60
C LEU A 230 -18.87 -4.49 0.21
N TYR A 231 -17.98 -4.10 1.13
CA TYR A 231 -16.54 -4.04 0.85
C TYR A 231 -15.96 -5.40 0.46
N LYS A 232 -16.39 -6.49 1.12
CA LYS A 232 -15.95 -7.84 0.76
C LYS A 232 -16.47 -8.25 -0.62
N ALA A 233 -17.70 -7.88 -0.96
CA ALA A 233 -18.28 -8.14 -2.27
C ALA A 233 -17.54 -7.37 -3.38
N ILE A 234 -17.12 -6.12 -3.12
CA ILE A 234 -16.26 -5.34 -4.04
C ILE A 234 -14.91 -6.03 -4.21
N LEU A 235 -14.26 -6.37 -3.10
CA LEU A 235 -12.96 -7.03 -3.08
C LEU A 235 -12.97 -8.35 -3.87
N ASN A 236 -14.00 -9.17 -3.66
CA ASN A 236 -14.16 -10.44 -4.35
C ASN A 236 -14.80 -10.32 -5.75
N ARG A 237 -15.17 -9.09 -6.16
CA ARG A 237 -15.82 -8.78 -7.44
C ARG A 237 -17.15 -9.55 -7.64
N THR A 238 -17.90 -9.77 -6.57
CA THR A 238 -19.16 -10.55 -6.57
C THR A 238 -20.43 -9.69 -6.54
N ILE A 239 -20.33 -8.37 -6.79
CA ILE A 239 -21.51 -7.49 -6.73
C ILE A 239 -22.58 -7.83 -7.77
N VAL A 240 -22.19 -8.33 -8.94
CA VAL A 240 -23.11 -8.65 -10.05
C VAL A 240 -23.57 -10.12 -10.04
N SER A 241 -22.80 -11.04 -9.43
CA SER A 241 -23.25 -12.42 -9.21
C SER A 241 -22.46 -13.12 -8.08
N ASP A 242 -23.19 -13.82 -7.21
CA ASP A 242 -22.61 -14.73 -6.20
C ASP A 242 -21.93 -15.96 -6.84
N ALA A 243 -22.07 -16.16 -8.16
CA ALA A 243 -21.56 -17.33 -8.88
C ALA A 243 -20.04 -17.30 -9.13
N LEU A 244 -19.37 -16.16 -8.94
CA LEU A 244 -17.93 -15.99 -9.19
C LEU A 244 -17.08 -16.00 -7.90
N CYS A 245 -17.61 -16.52 -6.78
CA CYS A 245 -16.90 -16.56 -5.50
C CYS A 245 -15.57 -17.34 -5.60
N VAL A 246 -14.45 -16.62 -5.71
CA VAL A 246 -13.11 -17.14 -5.44
C VAL A 246 -12.79 -16.89 -3.97
N THR A 247 -13.47 -17.61 -3.08
CA THR A 247 -12.99 -17.78 -1.70
C THR A 247 -12.96 -19.28 -1.41
N PRO A 248 -11.83 -19.84 -0.94
CA PRO A 248 -11.85 -21.16 -0.33
C PRO A 248 -12.67 -21.06 0.95
N VAL A 249 -13.89 -21.60 0.91
CA VAL A 249 -14.69 -21.85 2.11
C VAL A 249 -14.11 -23.11 2.75
N GLU A 250 -13.40 -22.93 3.87
CA GLU A 250 -12.83 -23.98 4.76
C GLU A 250 -11.88 -25.03 4.12
N PRO A 251 -10.94 -25.61 4.90
CA PRO A 251 -10.23 -26.79 4.44
C PRO A 251 -11.23 -27.93 4.26
N TYR A 252 -11.38 -28.40 3.02
CA TYR A 252 -12.08 -29.63 2.70
C TYR A 252 -11.57 -30.78 3.59
N LYS A 253 -12.37 -31.17 4.59
CA LYS A 253 -12.24 -32.47 5.25
C LYS A 253 -12.73 -33.50 4.25
N ALA A 254 -11.80 -34.29 3.73
CA ALA A 254 -12.12 -35.43 2.88
C ALA A 254 -13.16 -36.32 3.60
N PRO A 255 -14.27 -36.70 2.94
CA PRO A 255 -15.17 -37.70 3.49
C PRO A 255 -14.41 -39.01 3.59
N VAL A 256 -14.46 -39.63 4.78
CA VAL A 256 -14.00 -40.99 5.02
C VAL A 256 -14.81 -41.90 4.11
N ALA A 257 -14.18 -42.34 3.02
CA ALA A 257 -14.80 -43.19 2.02
C ALA A 257 -14.94 -44.63 2.56
N ASN A 258 -16.08 -44.91 3.19
CA ASN A 258 -16.65 -46.26 3.25
C ASN A 258 -17.53 -46.48 2.02
N SER A 259 -16.95 -46.92 0.90
CA SER A 259 -17.60 -47.80 -0.11
C SER A 259 -16.68 -48.13 -1.29
N PRO A 260 -16.88 -49.29 -1.95
CA PRO A 260 -15.81 -50.08 -2.55
C PRO A 260 -15.64 -49.75 -4.04
N VAL A 261 -14.73 -48.83 -4.36
CA VAL A 261 -14.26 -48.67 -5.75
C VAL A 261 -12.72 -48.74 -5.83
N ALA A 262 -12.03 -48.91 -4.70
CA ALA A 262 -10.60 -49.17 -4.63
C ALA A 262 -10.24 -50.67 -4.77
N ALA A 263 -10.84 -51.37 -5.74
CA ALA A 263 -10.56 -52.79 -5.99
C ALA A 263 -10.11 -53.10 -7.44
N VAL A 264 -9.85 -52.10 -8.29
CA VAL A 264 -9.48 -52.34 -9.70
C VAL A 264 -8.12 -51.74 -10.08
N THR A 265 -7.31 -51.30 -9.11
CA THR A 265 -5.94 -50.82 -9.41
C THR A 265 -4.90 -51.33 -8.41
N ALA A 266 -5.12 -52.54 -7.90
CA ALA A 266 -4.17 -53.26 -7.03
C ALA A 266 -4.03 -54.75 -7.43
N VAL A 267 -4.14 -55.05 -8.73
CA VAL A 267 -3.92 -56.41 -9.29
C VAL A 267 -2.79 -56.44 -10.34
N VAL A 268 -2.10 -55.33 -10.59
CA VAL A 268 -1.00 -55.28 -11.59
C VAL A 268 0.38 -55.03 -10.93
N ALA A 269 0.47 -55.05 -9.61
CA ALA A 269 1.73 -54.81 -8.88
C ALA A 269 2.06 -55.87 -7.82
N SER A 270 1.55 -57.10 -7.97
CA SER A 270 1.89 -58.24 -7.09
C SER A 270 2.31 -59.51 -7.83
N ASP A 271 2.37 -59.52 -9.17
CA ASP A 271 2.76 -60.70 -9.97
C ASP A 271 4.20 -60.64 -10.50
N ALA A 272 5.02 -59.75 -9.95
CA ALA A 272 6.46 -59.76 -10.19
C ALA A 272 7.17 -60.17 -8.89
N VAL A 273 7.68 -61.41 -8.90
CA VAL A 273 8.55 -62.09 -7.92
C VAL A 273 7.80 -63.19 -7.13
N VAL A 274 7.79 -64.42 -7.67
CA VAL A 274 8.36 -65.65 -7.06
C VAL A 274 8.26 -66.83 -8.05
N GLU A 275 9.44 -67.40 -8.33
CA GLU A 275 9.73 -68.77 -8.81
C GLU A 275 9.22 -69.28 -10.17
N LYS A 276 10.12 -69.23 -11.16
CA LYS A 276 10.56 -70.48 -11.81
C LYS A 276 12.04 -70.68 -11.53
N GLY A 277 12.35 -71.73 -10.78
CA GLY A 277 13.70 -72.29 -10.75
C GLY A 277 14.01 -73.13 -11.99
N VAL A 278 15.30 -73.47 -12.07
CA VAL A 278 15.84 -74.78 -12.48
C VAL A 278 16.39 -74.92 -13.93
N GLN A 279 17.68 -75.34 -13.97
CA GLN A 279 18.57 -75.82 -15.05
C GLN A 279 19.23 -74.76 -15.95
N ALA A 280 20.54 -74.49 -15.89
CA ALA A 280 21.71 -75.33 -16.19
C ALA A 280 21.87 -75.68 -17.68
N LYS A 281 22.63 -74.87 -18.42
CA LYS A 281 23.84 -75.24 -19.17
C LYS A 281 24.53 -74.00 -19.75
#